data_AF-A0A7Z9GW43-F1
#
_entry.id   AF-A0A7Z9GW43-F1
#
_cell.length_a   1.000
_cell.length_b   1.000
_cell.length_c   1.000
_cell.angle_alpha   90.00
_cell.angle_beta   90.00
_cell.angle_gamma   90.00
#
_symmetry.space_group_name_H-M   'P 1'
#
loop_
_entity.id
_entity.type
_entity.pdbx_description
1 polymer ?
#
loop_
_entity_poly.entity_id
_entity_poly.type
_entity_poly.pdbx_seq_one_letter_code
_entity_poly.pdbx_strand_id
1 'polypeptide(L)'
;QGGDPNAQRPLAAVSEVRAACPGNIISIDTEQLGIAIIELGGGRHRMNDPVDHGVGLQLLVRLGDAVEDGQLLARLFAREAQREAATQLVLNAICIGEQEATCGDLIISHISPSSAS
;
A
#
# COMPACT_ATOMS: atom_id res chain seq x y z
N GLN A 1 -0.55 -27.08 10.43
CA GLN A 1 -0.08 -25.92 11.22
C GLN A 1 -1.11 -25.42 12.25
N GLY A 2 -2.26 -26.09 12.46
CA GLY A 2 -3.11 -25.85 13.65
C GLY A 2 -4.00 -24.59 13.63
N GLY A 3 -4.14 -23.89 12.51
CA GLY A 3 -5.04 -22.75 12.39
C GLY A 3 -6.52 -23.15 12.34
N ASP A 4 -7.41 -22.28 12.80
CA ASP A 4 -8.86 -22.43 12.70
C ASP A 4 -9.37 -21.83 11.37
N PRO A 5 -10.00 -22.63 10.48
CA PRO A 5 -10.52 -22.15 9.20
C PRO A 5 -11.70 -21.17 9.34
N ASN A 6 -12.34 -21.10 10.51
CA ASN A 6 -13.48 -20.22 10.76
C ASN A 6 -13.11 -18.98 11.60
N ALA A 7 -11.84 -18.83 11.97
CA ALA A 7 -11.40 -17.70 12.78
C ALA A 7 -11.67 -16.37 12.08
N GLN A 8 -12.32 -15.45 12.80
CA GLN A 8 -12.45 -14.08 12.34
C GLN A 8 -11.10 -13.38 12.38
N ARG A 9 -10.79 -12.66 11.30
CA ARG A 9 -9.57 -11.84 11.23
C ARG A 9 -9.81 -10.53 11.97
N PRO A 10 -8.92 -10.13 12.89
CA PRO A 10 -9.01 -8.80 13.47
C PRO A 10 -8.88 -7.77 12.34
N LEU A 11 -9.70 -6.72 12.37
CA LEU A 11 -9.63 -5.62 11.42
C LEU A 11 -9.93 -4.32 12.15
N ALA A 12 -9.10 -3.31 11.96
CA ALA A 12 -9.29 -1.98 12.51
C ALA A 12 -10.40 -1.23 11.77
N ALA A 13 -10.82 -0.09 12.32
CA ALA A 13 -11.77 0.79 11.66
C ALA A 13 -11.22 1.25 10.31
N VAL A 14 -12.07 1.25 9.29
CA VAL A 14 -11.71 1.65 7.94
C VAL A 14 -11.92 3.16 7.74
N SER A 15 -10.96 3.81 7.09
CA SER A 15 -11.09 5.15 6.54
C SER A 15 -10.69 5.16 5.05
N GLU A 16 -11.14 6.19 4.35
CA GLU A 16 -10.91 6.33 2.92
C GLU A 16 -9.80 7.34 2.63
N VAL A 17 -8.96 7.01 1.65
CA VAL A 17 -7.98 7.94 1.05
C VAL A 17 -8.45 8.24 -0.35
N ARG A 18 -8.71 9.52 -0.65
CA ARG A 18 -9.32 9.98 -1.91
C ARG A 18 -8.37 10.88 -2.69
N ALA A 19 -8.52 10.87 -4.01
CA ALA A 19 -7.78 11.72 -4.92
C ALA A 19 -8.12 13.20 -4.67
N ALA A 20 -7.10 14.06 -4.66
CA ALA A 20 -7.27 15.50 -4.51
C ALA A 20 -7.42 16.24 -5.86
N CYS A 21 -7.18 15.54 -6.96
CA CYS A 21 -7.31 16.05 -8.32
C CYS A 21 -7.51 14.88 -9.30
N PRO A 22 -8.09 15.12 -10.48
CA PRO A 22 -8.15 14.12 -11.53
C PRO A 22 -6.80 13.99 -12.25
N GLY A 23 -6.58 12.86 -12.92
CA GLY A 23 -5.40 12.60 -13.74
C GLY A 23 -5.08 11.12 -13.83
N ASN A 24 -3.85 10.78 -14.21
CA ASN A 24 -3.36 9.40 -14.25
C ASN A 24 -2.44 9.13 -13.05
N ILE A 25 -2.48 7.92 -12.50
CA ILE A 25 -1.50 7.48 -11.49
C ILE A 25 -0.15 7.28 -12.18
N ILE A 26 0.77 8.23 -12.00
CA ILE A 26 2.07 8.23 -12.68
C ILE A 26 3.19 7.59 -11.87
N SER A 27 3.05 7.53 -10.55
CA SER A 27 3.95 6.77 -9.68
C SER A 27 3.27 6.37 -8.38
N ILE A 28 3.76 5.27 -7.79
CA ILE A 28 3.38 4.80 -6.46
C ILE A 28 4.66 4.45 -5.71
N ASP A 29 4.99 5.22 -4.67
CA ASP A 29 6.15 4.99 -3.82
C ASP A 29 5.85 3.85 -2.83
N THR A 30 6.28 2.64 -3.18
CA THR A 30 6.05 1.45 -2.37
C THR A 30 6.84 1.45 -1.06
N GLU A 31 7.96 2.17 -0.98
CA GLU A 31 8.73 2.29 0.25
C GLU A 31 7.96 3.14 1.27
N GLN A 32 7.43 4.29 0.83
CA GLN A 32 6.58 5.13 1.66
C GLN A 32 5.29 4.44 2.09
N LEU A 33 4.68 3.61 1.23
CA LEU A 33 3.56 2.77 1.64
C LEU A 33 3.96 1.74 2.71
N GLY A 34 5.16 1.16 2.61
CA GLY A 34 5.70 0.27 3.63
C GLY A 34 5.92 0.99 4.97
N ILE A 35 6.46 2.20 4.94
CA ILE A 35 6.62 3.06 6.12
C ILE A 35 5.24 3.37 6.74
N ALA A 36 4.23 3.70 5.93
CA ALA A 36 2.87 3.91 6.42
C ALA A 36 2.34 2.69 7.18
N ILE A 37 2.58 1.48 6.69
CA ILE A 37 2.17 0.24 7.38
C ILE A 37 2.92 0.05 8.71
N ILE A 38 4.20 0.42 8.77
CA ILE A 38 4.98 0.39 10.01
C ILE A 38 4.40 1.37 11.03
N GLU A 39 4.11 2.61 10.62
CA GLU A 39 3.52 3.65 11.49
C GLU A 39 2.12 3.27 11.99
N LEU A 40 1.37 2.47 11.23
CA LEU A 40 0.10 1.89 11.69
C LEU A 40 0.28 0.82 12.80
N GLY A 41 1.48 0.27 12.96
CA GLY A 41 1.79 -0.87 13.81
C GLY A 41 1.70 -2.23 13.11
N GLY A 42 1.51 -2.25 11.78
CA GLY A 42 1.48 -3.48 10.97
C GLY A 42 2.87 -4.03 10.65
N GLY A 43 3.92 -3.28 10.97
CA GLY A 43 5.31 -3.66 10.84
C GLY A 43 6.09 -3.46 12.14
N ARG A 44 7.41 -3.66 12.08
CA ARG A 44 8.31 -3.56 13.24
C ARG A 44 9.33 -2.45 13.00
N HIS A 45 9.48 -1.53 13.95
CA HIS A 45 10.64 -0.63 13.96
C HIS A 45 11.87 -1.34 14.54
N ARG A 46 11.65 -2.20 15.53
CA ARG A 46 12.68 -3.05 16.16
C ARG A 46 12.25 -4.51 16.13
N MET A 47 13.24 -5.40 16.16
CA MET A 47 13.04 -6.85 16.04
C MET A 47 11.93 -7.42 16.94
N ASN A 48 11.76 -6.89 18.16
CA ASN A 48 10.82 -7.41 19.15
C ASN A 48 9.49 -6.65 19.24
N ASP A 49 9.26 -5.62 18.42
CA ASP A 49 8.02 -4.84 18.50
C ASP A 49 6.80 -5.71 18.16
N PRO A 50 5.67 -5.60 18.89
CA PRO A 50 4.46 -6.33 18.53
C PRO A 50 3.93 -5.83 17.19
N VAL A 51 3.32 -6.74 16.41
CA VAL A 51 2.63 -6.40 15.16
C VAL A 51 1.14 -6.44 15.39
N ASP A 52 0.44 -5.36 15.03
CA ASP A 52 -1.01 -5.33 14.99
C ASP A 52 -1.49 -5.94 13.67
N HIS A 53 -2.09 -7.13 13.75
CA HIS A 53 -2.60 -7.83 12.57
C HIS A 53 -3.93 -7.28 12.03
N GLY A 54 -4.54 -6.31 12.74
CA GLY A 54 -5.78 -5.68 12.32
C GLY A 54 -5.60 -4.41 11.48
N VAL A 55 -4.39 -3.87 11.40
CA VAL A 55 -4.11 -2.66 10.61
C VAL A 55 -3.52 -2.98 9.24
N GLY A 56 -3.55 -1.99 8.36
CA GLY A 56 -2.96 -2.09 7.03
C GLY A 56 -3.64 -1.15 6.04
N LEU A 57 -3.39 -1.38 4.75
CA LEU A 57 -4.04 -0.63 3.68
C LEU A 57 -4.44 -1.57 2.55
N GLN A 58 -5.48 -1.19 1.82
CA GLN A 58 -5.89 -1.79 0.57
C GLN A 58 -5.80 -0.70 -0.50
N LEU A 59 -4.85 -0.84 -1.43
CA LEU A 59 -4.74 0.02 -2.59
C LEU A 59 -5.80 -0.39 -3.62
N LEU A 60 -6.53 0.58 -4.16
CA LEU A 60 -7.66 0.37 -5.07
C LEU A 60 -7.40 0.89 -6.49
N VAL A 61 -6.24 1.49 -6.71
CA VAL A 61 -5.74 1.96 -8.01
C VAL A 61 -4.43 1.27 -8.35
N ARG A 62 -4.09 1.24 -9.63
CA ARG A 62 -2.85 0.72 -10.19
C ARG A 62 -2.09 1.85 -10.89
N LEU A 63 -0.79 1.63 -11.09
CA LEU A 63 0.02 2.49 -11.94
C LEU A 63 -0.60 2.55 -13.34
N GLY A 64 -0.79 3.77 -13.86
CA GLY A 64 -1.42 4.03 -15.16
C GLY A 64 -2.94 4.17 -15.14
N ASP A 65 -3.62 3.90 -14.01
CA ASP A 65 -5.07 4.12 -13.92
C ASP A 65 -5.39 5.61 -14.02
N ALA A 66 -6.47 5.95 -14.75
CA ALA A 66 -7.09 7.27 -14.71
C ALA A 66 -7.99 7.39 -13.47
N VAL A 67 -7.96 8.56 -12.82
CA VAL A 67 -8.74 8.87 -11.62
C VAL A 67 -9.45 10.21 -11.74
N GLU A 68 -10.64 10.30 -11.15
CA GLU A 68 -11.42 11.52 -11.01
C GLU A 68 -11.13 12.25 -9.69
N ASP A 69 -11.51 13.53 -9.60
CA ASP A 69 -11.47 14.27 -8.33
C ASP A 69 -12.32 13.58 -7.26
N GLY A 70 -11.76 13.40 -6.06
CA GLY A 70 -12.40 12.70 -4.96
C GLY A 70 -12.53 11.18 -5.13
N GLN A 71 -12.00 10.59 -6.22
CA GLN A 71 -12.04 9.13 -6.42
C GLN A 71 -11.30 8.40 -5.30
N LEU A 72 -11.83 7.25 -4.88
CA LEU A 72 -11.22 6.43 -3.83
C LEU A 72 -9.91 5.78 -4.34
N LEU A 73 -8.79 6.10 -3.69
CA LEU A 73 -7.47 5.57 -4.02
C LEU A 73 -7.11 4.35 -3.17
N ALA A 74 -7.41 4.42 -1.88
CA ALA A 74 -7.11 3.36 -0.93
C ALA A 74 -8.09 3.33 0.23
N ARG A 75 -8.20 2.17 0.87
CA ARG A 75 -8.78 2.01 2.20
C ARG A 75 -7.66 1.84 3.21
N LEU A 76 -7.77 2.56 4.32
CA LEU A 76 -6.82 2.49 5.42
C LEU A 76 -7.50 1.84 6.62
N PHE A 77 -6.90 0.79 7.17
CA PHE A 77 -7.34 0.13 8.39
C PHE A 77 -6.40 0.57 9.51
N ALA A 78 -6.86 1.50 10.34
CA ALA A 78 -6.00 2.18 11.32
C ALA A 78 -6.71 2.32 12.68
N ARG A 79 -5.93 2.35 13.77
CA ARG A 79 -6.45 2.87 15.04
C ARG A 79 -6.49 4.40 14.97
N GLU A 80 -7.30 5.00 15.84
CA GLU A 80 -7.60 6.43 15.80
C GLU A 80 -6.33 7.30 15.83
N ALA A 81 -5.38 6.93 16.69
CA ALA A 81 -4.16 7.72 16.91
C ALA A 81 -3.21 7.76 15.70
N GLN A 82 -3.24 6.75 14.82
CA GLN A 82 -2.34 6.65 13.66
C GLN A 82 -3.01 7.10 12.35
N ARG A 83 -4.33 7.30 12.33
CA ARG A 83 -5.10 7.47 11.08
C ARG A 83 -4.63 8.65 10.24
N GLU A 84 -4.44 9.82 10.86
CA GLU A 84 -4.11 11.04 10.13
C GLU A 84 -2.72 10.96 9.51
N ALA A 85 -1.71 10.59 10.30
CA ALA A 85 -0.33 10.45 9.82
C ALA A 85 -0.21 9.43 8.69
N ALA A 86 -0.83 8.25 8.84
CA ALA A 86 -0.81 7.22 7.81
C ALA A 86 -1.57 7.63 6.54
N THR A 87 -2.68 8.38 6.67
CA THR A 87 -3.40 8.93 5.50
C THR A 87 -2.49 9.86 4.70
N GLN A 88 -1.74 10.74 5.37
CA GLN A 88 -0.83 11.66 4.69
C GLN A 88 0.33 10.94 4.01
N LEU A 89 0.88 9.89 4.63
CA LEU A 89 1.92 9.06 4.00
C LEU A 89 1.40 8.38 2.74
N VAL A 90 0.18 7.83 2.76
CA VAL A 90 -0.43 7.21 1.58
C VAL A 90 -0.69 8.22 0.47
N LEU A 91 -1.20 9.42 0.80
CA LEU A 91 -1.39 10.49 -0.19
C LEU A 91 -0.06 10.91 -0.82
N ASN A 92 0.99 11.10 -0.01
CA ASN A 92 2.30 11.49 -0.50
C ASN A 92 2.98 10.39 -1.34
N ALA A 93 2.58 9.12 -1.16
CA ALA A 93 3.11 8.00 -1.90
C ALA A 93 2.47 7.85 -3.30
N ILE A 94 1.32 8.48 -3.58
CA ILE A 94 0.61 8.35 -4.85
C ILE A 94 0.73 9.66 -5.63
N CYS A 95 1.36 9.61 -6.80
CA CYS A 95 1.48 10.77 -7.68
C CYS A 95 0.45 10.71 -8.81
N ILE A 96 -0.31 11.79 -8.97
CA ILE A 96 -1.30 11.98 -10.03
C ILE A 96 -0.79 13.06 -10.98
N GLY A 97 -0.82 12.79 -12.29
CA GLY A 97 -0.38 13.73 -13.30
C GLY A 97 -1.02 13.50 -14.67
N GLU A 98 -0.72 14.38 -15.62
CA GLU A 98 -1.28 14.34 -16.97
C GLU A 98 -0.58 13.32 -17.88
N GLN A 99 0.67 12.96 -17.58
CA GLN A 99 1.46 12.06 -18.40
C GLN A 99 1.00 10.60 -18.23
N GLU A 100 1.08 9.81 -19.30
CA GLU A 100 0.81 8.37 -19.24
C GLU A 100 1.96 7.65 -18.50
N ALA A 101 1.62 6.76 -17.58
CA ALA A 101 2.61 6.02 -16.81
C ALA A 101 3.28 4.94 -17.66
N THR A 102 4.61 4.86 -17.62
CA THR A 102 5.34 3.75 -18.22
C THR A 102 5.23 2.51 -17.32
N CYS A 103 4.33 1.59 -17.65
CA CYS A 103 4.24 0.31 -16.98
C CYS A 103 5.25 -0.66 -17.61
N GLY A 104 6.32 -0.98 -16.89
CA GLY A 104 7.28 -2.01 -17.30
C GLY A 104 6.76 -3.43 -17.09
N ASP A 105 7.47 -4.40 -17.66
CA ASP A 105 7.17 -5.82 -17.43
C ASP A 105 7.38 -6.20 -15.96
N LEU A 106 6.46 -6.98 -15.38
CA LEU A 106 6.60 -7.49 -14.01
C LEU A 106 7.77 -8.46 -13.85
N ILE A 107 8.17 -9.12 -14.94
CA ILE A 107 9.32 -10.02 -15.00
C ILE A 107 10.26 -9.48 -16.06
N ILE A 108 11.32 -8.80 -15.62
CA ILE A 108 12.29 -8.17 -16.53
C ILE A 108 13.19 -9.22 -17.17
N SER A 109 13.65 -10.21 -16.39
CA SER A 109 14.49 -11.29 -16.88
C SER A 109 14.50 -12.50 -15.95
N HIS A 110 14.95 -13.64 -16.47
CA HIS A 110 15.24 -14.84 -15.70
C HIS A 110 16.74 -15.12 -15.73
N ILE A 111 17.36 -15.32 -14.57
CA ILE A 111 18.78 -15.65 -14.45
C ILE A 111 18.91 -17.15 -14.25
N SER A 112 19.30 -17.88 -15.29
CA SER A 112 19.58 -19.32 -15.21
C SER A 112 21.01 -19.54 -14.70
N PRO A 113 21.28 -20.58 -13.88
CA PRO A 113 22.63 -20.89 -13.43
C PRO A 113 23.55 -21.16 -14.63
N SER A 114 24.74 -20.56 -14.62
CA SER A 114 25.77 -20.81 -15.64
C SER A 114 26.21 -22.27 -15.54
N SER A 115 26.05 -23.04 -16.62
CA SER A 115 26.66 -24.36 -16.74
C SER A 115 28.18 -24.19 -16.78
N ALA A 116 28.85 -24.45 -15.66
CA ALA A 116 30.30 -24.60 -15.62
C ALA A 116 30.66 -25.92 -16.33
N SER A 117 31.36 -25.81 -17.47
CA SER A 117 32.06 -26.92 -18.12
C SER A 117 33.38 -27.21 -17.43
#